data_AF-A0A0N1FL49-F1
#
_entry.id   AF-A0A0N1FL49-F1
#
_cell.length_a   1.000
_cell.length_b   1.000
_cell.length_c   1.000
_cell.angle_alpha   90.00
_cell.angle_beta   90.00
_cell.angle_gamma   90.00
#
_symmetry.space_group_name_H-M   'P 1'
#
loop_
_entity.id
_entity.type
_entity.pdbx_description
1 polymer ?
#
loop_
_entity_poly.entity_id
_entity_poly.type
_entity_poly.pdbx_seq_one_letter_code
_entity_poly.pdbx_strand_id
1 'polypeptide(L)'
;MIDNLNDYQPNGDVAADRWATARHLFDNGVGVPHEETTVERWERAQARFEAKDYAGAAKLLAAVVEEAPEQTGPRLLLARAYYHSAQLRRAEEQLREIIDRDPVEHYAHLMLGRTLERQARHDEAAPWLRMAAAFTGEFPADTI
;
A
#
# COMPACT_ATOMS: atom_id res chain seq x y z
N MET A 1 26.60 -39.75 52.41
CA MET A 1 27.31 -39.83 51.13
C MET A 1 26.64 -38.82 50.21
N ILE A 2 27.05 -37.57 50.35
CA ILE A 2 26.32 -36.37 49.90
C ILE A 2 27.29 -35.40 49.22
N ASP A 3 26.90 -35.02 48.01
CA ASP A 3 26.92 -33.70 47.38
C ASP A 3 28.22 -32.92 47.11
N ASN A 4 28.46 -32.79 45.79
CA ASN A 4 28.52 -31.55 45.01
C ASN A 4 29.41 -30.41 45.53
N LEU A 5 30.43 -30.05 44.73
CA LEU A 5 30.96 -28.69 44.73
C LEU A 5 31.36 -28.25 43.31
N ASN A 6 30.42 -27.56 42.69
CA ASN A 6 30.68 -26.50 41.74
C ASN A 6 31.40 -25.37 42.51
N ASP A 7 32.60 -24.95 42.10
CA ASP A 7 33.11 -23.62 42.46
C ASP A 7 34.19 -23.13 41.49
N TYR A 8 34.21 -21.81 41.37
CA TYR A 8 34.58 -21.00 40.22
C TYR A 8 35.90 -20.22 40.47
N GLN A 9 36.81 -20.25 39.47
CA GLN A 9 37.78 -19.22 38.99
C GLN A 9 38.82 -18.60 39.97
N PRO A 10 39.82 -17.76 39.54
CA PRO A 10 40.06 -17.07 38.25
C PRO A 10 41.54 -17.01 37.76
N ASN A 11 41.75 -16.55 36.51
CA ASN A 11 42.69 -15.48 36.11
C ASN A 11 43.05 -15.57 34.62
N GLY A 12 42.74 -14.51 33.90
CA GLY A 12 42.82 -14.43 32.44
C GLY A 12 44.24 -14.27 31.89
N ASP A 13 44.41 -14.74 30.66
CA ASP A 13 44.97 -13.94 29.59
C ASP A 13 44.53 -14.49 28.23
N VAL A 14 44.38 -13.57 27.28
CA VAL A 14 43.56 -13.65 26.08
C VAL A 14 44.29 -14.41 24.96
N ALA A 15 43.86 -15.63 24.66
CA ALA A 15 44.30 -16.33 23.45
C ALA A 15 43.45 -15.86 22.25
N ALA A 16 44.07 -14.99 21.45
CA ALA A 16 43.56 -14.31 20.27
C ALA A 16 43.21 -15.22 19.06
N ASP A 17 42.80 -16.47 19.30
CA ASP A 17 42.55 -17.46 18.23
C ASP A 17 41.12 -18.01 18.21
N ARG A 18 40.20 -17.43 19.01
CA ARG A 18 38.76 -17.74 18.92
C ARG A 18 38.00 -16.92 17.88
N TRP A 19 38.67 -16.03 17.15
CA TRP A 19 38.08 -15.26 16.04
C TRP A 19 38.14 -15.97 14.68
N ALA A 20 38.75 -17.16 14.59
CA ALA A 20 38.75 -17.96 13.37
C ALA A 20 37.42 -18.70 13.13
N THR A 21 36.66 -19.01 14.19
CA THR A 21 35.38 -19.74 14.07
C THR A 21 34.15 -18.82 14.20
N ALA A 22 34.32 -17.63 14.79
CA ALA A 22 33.26 -16.62 14.88
C ALA A 22 33.13 -15.75 13.62
N ARG A 23 33.92 -16.03 12.56
CA ARG A 23 33.72 -15.42 11.24
C ARG A 23 32.65 -16.15 10.41
N HIS A 24 32.35 -17.41 10.73
CA HIS A 24 31.35 -18.20 10.00
C HIS A 24 29.90 -17.99 10.46
N LEU A 25 29.65 -17.33 11.59
CA LEU A 25 28.28 -17.05 12.08
C LEU A 25 27.77 -15.65 11.72
N PHE A 26 28.67 -14.74 11.32
CA PHE A 26 28.35 -13.39 10.87
C PHE A 26 28.69 -13.13 9.39
N ASP A 27 29.28 -14.11 8.69
CA ASP A 27 29.18 -14.26 7.23
C ASP A 27 27.81 -14.86 6.83
N ASN A 28 26.71 -14.30 7.35
CA ASN A 28 25.45 -14.29 6.60
C ASN A 28 25.52 -13.19 5.50
N GLY A 29 26.66 -13.18 4.80
CA GLY A 29 26.92 -12.46 3.57
C GLY A 29 26.37 -13.24 2.39
N VAL A 30 25.08 -13.53 2.42
CA VAL A 30 24.34 -13.73 1.18
C VAL A 30 23.22 -12.72 1.24
N GLY A 31 23.39 -11.62 0.51
CA GLY A 31 22.25 -10.88 0.00
C GLY A 31 21.44 -11.86 -0.84
N VAL A 32 20.59 -12.65 -0.20
CA VAL A 32 19.33 -13.02 -0.82
C VAL A 32 18.76 -11.69 -1.27
N PRO A 33 18.54 -11.48 -2.57
CA PRO A 33 17.65 -10.40 -2.96
C PRO A 33 16.39 -10.67 -2.17
N HIS A 34 16.13 -9.87 -1.13
CA HIS A 34 14.82 -9.85 -0.52
C HIS A 34 13.97 -9.24 -1.64
N GLU A 35 13.40 -10.13 -2.46
CA GLU A 35 12.39 -9.73 -3.44
C GLU A 35 11.34 -8.98 -2.64
N GLU A 36 11.25 -7.67 -2.86
CA GLU A 36 10.31 -6.81 -2.15
C GLU A 36 8.93 -7.45 -2.25
N THR A 37 8.40 -7.86 -1.11
CA THR A 37 7.11 -8.52 -1.06
C THR A 37 6.01 -7.53 -1.45
N THR A 38 4.89 -8.03 -1.94
CA THR A 38 3.70 -7.20 -2.23
C THR A 38 3.30 -6.35 -1.01
N VAL A 39 3.47 -6.91 0.20
CA VAL A 39 3.16 -6.23 1.47
C VAL A 39 4.12 -5.07 1.74
N GLU A 40 5.43 -5.27 1.62
CA GLU A 40 6.42 -4.20 1.79
C GLU A 40 6.22 -3.08 0.75
N ARG A 41 5.89 -3.46 -0.48
CA ARG A 41 5.57 -2.50 -1.55
C ARG A 41 4.30 -1.71 -1.25
N TRP A 42 3.28 -2.37 -0.71
CA TRP A 42 2.03 -1.77 -0.26
C TRP A 42 2.25 -0.76 0.89
N GLU A 43 3.07 -1.10 1.88
CA GLU A 43 3.42 -0.19 2.97
C GLU A 43 4.18 1.04 2.46
N ARG A 44 5.16 0.84 1.59
CA ARG A 44 5.94 1.94 1.01
C ARG A 44 5.07 2.82 0.11
N ALA A 45 4.11 2.24 -0.61
CA ALA A 45 3.12 2.98 -1.38
C ALA A 45 2.27 3.90 -0.51
N GLN A 46 1.76 3.38 0.61
CA GLN A 46 0.98 4.17 1.58
C GLN A 46 1.84 5.30 2.16
N ALA A 47 3.07 5.02 2.58
CA ALA A 47 3.98 6.04 3.11
C ALA A 47 4.23 7.17 2.10
N ARG A 48 4.41 6.85 0.81
CA ARG A 48 4.53 7.86 -0.25
C ARG A 48 3.23 8.65 -0.45
N PHE A 49 2.08 7.99 -0.40
CA PHE A 49 0.79 8.65 -0.51
C PHE A 49 0.56 9.66 0.61
N GLU A 50 0.87 9.28 1.86
CA GLU A 50 0.81 10.16 3.04
C GLU A 50 1.80 11.33 2.93
N ALA A 51 3.00 11.08 2.38
CA ALA A 51 3.98 12.11 2.06
C ALA A 51 3.57 13.00 0.86
N LYS A 52 2.38 12.81 0.28
CA LYS A 52 1.87 13.50 -0.92
C LYS A 52 2.70 13.27 -2.19
N ASP A 53 3.61 12.29 -2.17
CA ASP A 53 4.28 11.77 -3.37
C ASP A 53 3.34 10.83 -4.12
N TYR A 54 2.27 11.41 -4.69
CA TYR A 54 1.23 10.64 -5.36
C TYR A 54 1.73 9.93 -6.62
N ALA A 55 2.69 10.54 -7.33
CA ALA A 55 3.28 9.93 -8.52
C ALA A 55 4.16 8.72 -8.15
N GLY A 56 4.96 8.82 -7.08
CA GLY A 56 5.72 7.70 -6.54
C GLY A 56 4.84 6.62 -5.96
N ALA A 57 3.79 6.98 -5.22
CA ALA A 57 2.80 6.03 -4.70
C ALA A 57 2.12 5.24 -5.84
N ALA A 58 1.66 5.92 -6.90
CA ALA A 58 1.00 5.29 -8.03
C ALA A 58 1.89 4.25 -8.75
N LYS A 59 3.21 4.50 -8.84
CA LYS A 59 4.16 3.53 -9.43
C LYS A 59 4.22 2.23 -8.64
N LEU A 60 4.25 2.33 -7.30
CA LEU A 60 4.30 1.15 -6.44
C LEU A 60 2.96 0.42 -6.42
N LEU A 61 1.86 1.17 -6.36
CA LEU A 61 0.51 0.62 -6.32
C LEU A 61 0.12 -0.11 -7.61
N ALA A 62 0.64 0.30 -8.77
CA ALA A 62 0.41 -0.41 -10.02
C ALA A 62 0.89 -1.88 -9.93
N ALA A 63 2.11 -2.11 -9.41
CA ALA A 63 2.63 -3.46 -9.21
C ALA A 63 1.83 -4.23 -8.14
N VAL A 64 1.42 -3.57 -7.05
CA VAL A 64 0.58 -4.21 -6.02
C VAL A 64 -0.76 -4.67 -6.58
N VAL A 65 -1.39 -3.87 -7.46
CA VAL A 65 -2.66 -4.22 -8.10
C VAL A 65 -2.49 -5.33 -9.14
N GLU A 66 -1.34 -5.43 -9.79
CA GLU A 66 -1.03 -6.54 -10.71
C GLU A 66 -0.86 -7.87 -9.95
N GLU A 67 -0.22 -7.83 -8.77
CA GLU A 67 0.02 -9.02 -7.93
C GLU A 67 -1.22 -9.45 -7.12
N ALA A 68 -2.09 -8.50 -6.77
CA ALA A 68 -3.33 -8.75 -6.01
C ALA A 68 -4.56 -8.10 -6.70
N PRO A 69 -4.93 -8.53 -7.91
CA PRO A 69 -5.95 -7.87 -8.72
C PRO A 69 -7.35 -7.90 -8.10
N GLU A 70 -7.64 -8.87 -7.23
CA GLU A 70 -8.91 -9.07 -6.52
C GLU A 70 -9.13 -8.11 -5.35
N GLN A 71 -8.06 -7.46 -4.85
CA GLN A 71 -8.18 -6.57 -3.70
C GLN A 71 -8.58 -5.16 -4.12
N THR A 72 -9.75 -4.71 -3.65
CA THR A 72 -10.27 -3.36 -3.93
C THR A 72 -9.40 -2.26 -3.31
N GLY A 73 -8.87 -2.48 -2.09
CA GLY A 73 -8.10 -1.48 -1.33
C GLY A 73 -6.91 -0.89 -2.10
N PRO A 74 -5.97 -1.72 -2.61
CA PRO A 74 -4.86 -1.24 -3.42
C PRO A 74 -5.27 -0.53 -4.71
N ARG A 75 -6.30 -1.04 -5.41
CA ARG A 75 -6.83 -0.42 -6.63
C ARG A 75 -7.44 0.96 -6.34
N LEU A 76 -8.15 1.08 -5.22
CA LEU A 76 -8.74 2.35 -4.80
C LEU A 76 -7.67 3.37 -4.41
N LEU A 77 -6.63 2.95 -3.68
CA LEU A 77 -5.51 3.84 -3.36
C LEU A 77 -4.75 4.26 -4.63
N LEU A 78 -4.60 3.36 -5.61
CA LEU A 78 -4.01 3.67 -6.92
C LEU A 78 -4.83 4.74 -7.66
N ALA A 79 -6.15 4.59 -7.71
CA ALA A 79 -7.04 5.57 -8.31
C ALA A 79 -6.92 6.95 -7.64
N ARG A 80 -6.88 6.99 -6.30
CA ARG A 80 -6.67 8.24 -5.54
C ARG A 80 -5.31 8.86 -5.85
N ALA A 81 -4.25 8.05 -5.94
CA ALA A 81 -2.92 8.53 -6.28
C ALA A 81 -2.88 9.13 -7.70
N TYR A 82 -3.55 8.49 -8.67
CA TYR A 82 -3.71 9.05 -10.01
C TYR A 82 -4.52 10.35 -10.02
N TYR A 83 -5.61 10.43 -9.26
CA TYR A 83 -6.39 11.65 -9.12
C TYR A 83 -5.52 12.80 -8.60
N HIS A 84 -4.82 12.62 -7.47
CA HIS A 84 -4.01 13.68 -6.88
C HIS A 84 -2.79 14.07 -7.74
N SER A 85 -2.25 13.16 -8.53
CA SER A 85 -1.16 13.43 -9.50
C SER A 85 -1.64 13.92 -10.87
N ALA A 86 -2.92 14.29 -11.02
CA ALA A 86 -3.55 14.79 -12.25
C ALA A 86 -3.55 13.79 -13.42
N GLN A 87 -3.32 12.50 -13.17
CA GLN A 87 -3.42 11.42 -14.16
C GLN A 87 -4.88 10.94 -14.28
N LEU A 88 -5.79 11.87 -14.62
CA LEU A 88 -7.23 11.67 -14.45
C LEU A 88 -7.81 10.52 -15.29
N ARG A 89 -7.28 10.27 -16.49
CA ARG A 89 -7.73 9.13 -17.32
C ARG A 89 -7.42 7.78 -16.67
N ARG A 90 -6.24 7.64 -16.08
CA ARG A 90 -5.84 6.42 -15.37
C ARG A 90 -6.65 6.25 -14.08
N ALA A 91 -6.97 7.35 -13.39
CA ALA A 91 -7.87 7.30 -12.25
C ALA A 91 -9.26 6.78 -12.65
N GLU A 92 -9.84 7.32 -13.72
CA GLU A 92 -11.13 6.88 -14.26
C GLU A 92 -11.13 5.39 -14.61
N GLU A 93 -10.10 4.90 -15.32
CA GLU A 93 -9.97 3.48 -15.67
C GLU A 93 -10.01 2.58 -14.43
N GLN A 94 -9.24 2.92 -13.39
CA GLN A 94 -9.21 2.11 -12.16
C GLN A 94 -10.55 2.17 -11.40
N LEU A 95 -11.24 3.31 -11.41
CA LEU A 95 -12.51 3.47 -10.71
C LEU A 95 -13.64 2.70 -11.40
N ARG A 96 -13.67 2.70 -12.73
CA ARG A 96 -14.63 1.89 -13.50
C ARG A 96 -14.44 0.41 -13.22
N GLU A 97 -13.19 -0.07 -13.21
CA GLU A 97 -12.89 -1.46 -12.86
C GLU A 97 -13.34 -1.83 -11.43
N ILE A 98 -13.22 -0.91 -10.46
CA ILE A 98 -13.74 -1.14 -9.11
C ILE A 98 -15.26 -1.29 -9.15
N ILE A 99 -15.96 -0.39 -9.82
CA ILE A 99 -17.43 -0.37 -9.88
C ILE A 99 -17.98 -1.60 -10.62
N ASP A 100 -17.31 -2.03 -11.70
CA ASP A 100 -17.71 -3.20 -12.47
C ASP A 100 -17.61 -4.49 -11.64
N ARG A 101 -16.67 -4.55 -10.69
CA ARG A 101 -16.47 -5.70 -9.79
C ARG A 101 -17.32 -5.61 -8.52
N ASP A 102 -17.39 -4.41 -7.94
CA ASP A 102 -18.11 -4.12 -6.72
C ASP A 102 -18.99 -2.87 -6.91
N PRO A 103 -20.22 -3.05 -7.41
CA PRO A 103 -21.15 -1.95 -7.64
C PRO A 103 -21.63 -1.25 -6.36
N VAL A 104 -21.37 -1.80 -5.16
CA VAL A 104 -21.78 -1.18 -3.88
C VAL A 104 -20.67 -0.36 -3.23
N GLU A 105 -19.48 -0.32 -3.82
CA GLU A 105 -18.38 0.55 -3.39
C GLU A 105 -18.70 2.03 -3.72
N HIS A 106 -19.44 2.65 -2.81
CA HIS A 106 -19.93 4.03 -2.92
C HIS A 106 -18.80 5.05 -3.02
N TYR A 107 -17.64 4.79 -2.41
CA TYR A 107 -16.52 5.72 -2.50
C TYR A 107 -15.90 5.73 -3.90
N ALA A 108 -15.94 4.62 -4.64
CA ALA A 108 -15.53 4.59 -6.05
C ALA A 108 -16.46 5.44 -6.93
N HIS A 109 -17.77 5.40 -6.69
CA HIS A 109 -18.75 6.26 -7.39
C HIS A 109 -18.46 7.74 -7.16
N LEU A 110 -18.22 8.13 -5.90
CA LEU A 110 -17.87 9.50 -5.54
C LEU A 110 -16.58 9.96 -6.23
N MET A 111 -15.54 9.13 -6.18
CA MET A 111 -14.25 9.43 -6.80
C MET A 111 -14.33 9.50 -8.33
N LEU A 112 -15.17 8.67 -8.97
CA LEU A 112 -15.37 8.71 -10.42
C LEU A 112 -16.06 9.99 -10.84
N GLY A 113 -17.12 10.38 -10.13
CA GLY A 113 -17.79 11.67 -10.34
C GLY A 113 -16.82 12.85 -10.26
N ARG A 114 -16.04 12.94 -9.17
CA ARG A 114 -15.04 14.01 -8.98
C ARG A 114 -13.93 13.99 -10.04
N THR A 115 -13.52 12.81 -10.48
CA THR A 115 -12.52 12.65 -11.53
C THR A 115 -13.04 13.20 -12.86
N LEU A 116 -14.29 12.89 -13.21
CA LEU A 116 -14.95 13.38 -14.42
C LEU A 116 -15.19 14.89 -14.37
N GLU A 117 -15.60 15.45 -13.22
CA GLU A 117 -15.71 16.90 -13.04
C GLU A 117 -14.37 17.62 -13.28
N ARG A 118 -13.26 17.06 -12.76
CA ARG A 118 -11.93 17.64 -12.96
C ARG A 118 -11.43 17.49 -14.41
N GLN A 119 -12.02 16.58 -15.18
CA GLN A 119 -11.85 16.49 -16.63
C GLN A 119 -12.82 17.41 -17.41
N ALA A 120 -13.62 18.23 -16.73
CA ALA A 120 -14.68 19.08 -17.30
C ALA A 120 -15.83 18.29 -18.00
N ARG A 121 -16.04 17.02 -17.63
CA ARG A 121 -17.11 16.14 -18.14
C ARG A 121 -18.28 16.08 -17.16
N HIS A 122 -18.91 17.22 -16.90
CA HIS A 122 -19.93 17.38 -15.87
C HIS A 122 -21.17 16.51 -16.10
N ASP A 123 -21.64 16.38 -17.35
CA ASP A 123 -22.81 15.57 -17.69
C ASP A 123 -22.58 14.08 -17.38
N GLU A 124 -21.36 13.60 -17.61
CA GLU A 124 -20.99 12.22 -17.29
C GLU A 124 -20.76 12.01 -15.80
N ALA A 125 -20.34 13.04 -15.06
CA ALA A 125 -20.11 12.97 -13.61
C ALA A 125 -21.42 12.87 -12.80
N ALA A 126 -22.46 13.60 -13.22
CA ALA A 126 -23.73 13.73 -12.52
C ALA A 126 -24.38 12.40 -12.09
N PRO A 127 -24.50 11.35 -12.94
CA PRO A 127 -25.06 10.07 -12.49
C PRO A 127 -24.23 9.38 -11.40
N TRP A 128 -22.90 9.46 -11.45
CA TRP A 128 -22.01 8.83 -10.45
C TRP A 128 -22.10 9.52 -9.09
N LEU A 129 -22.17 10.85 -9.07
CA LEU A 129 -22.33 11.62 -7.85
C LEU A 129 -23.69 11.38 -7.19
N ARG A 130 -24.76 11.29 -8.00
CA ARG A 130 -26.10 10.92 -7.51
C ARG A 130 -26.12 9.51 -6.90
N MET A 131 -25.43 8.56 -7.52
CA MET A 131 -25.32 7.20 -6.97
C MET A 131 -24.58 7.20 -5.63
N ALA A 132 -23.46 7.91 -5.54
CA ALA A 132 -22.72 8.05 -4.28
C ALA A 132 -23.57 8.69 -3.16
N ALA A 133 -24.30 9.76 -3.48
CA ALA A 133 -25.25 10.41 -2.58
C ALA A 133 -26.36 9.46 -2.08
N ALA A 134 -26.88 8.60 -2.95
CA ALA A 134 -27.89 7.61 -2.59
C ALA A 134 -27.37 6.59 -1.56
N PHE A 135 -26.09 6.19 -1.65
CA PHE A 135 -25.46 5.28 -0.68
C PHE A 135 -25.21 5.93 0.68
N THR A 136 -24.90 7.22 0.73
CA THR A 136 -24.65 7.95 1.99
C THR A 136 -25.92 8.49 2.65
N GLY A 137 -27.07 8.43 1.96
CA GLY A 137 -28.33 9.02 2.40
C GLY A 137 -28.36 10.55 2.28
N GLU A 138 -27.33 11.16 1.68
CA GLU A 138 -27.24 12.60 1.41
C GLU A 138 -27.86 12.90 0.05
N PHE A 139 -29.18 12.93 -0.06
CA PHE A 139 -29.82 13.43 -1.28
C PHE A 139 -29.57 14.94 -1.40
N PRO A 140 -29.03 15.46 -2.52
CA PRO A 140 -29.05 16.89 -2.76
C PRO A 140 -30.53 17.31 -2.82
N ALA A 141 -30.91 18.22 -1.93
CA ALA A 141 -32.27 18.77 -1.92
C ALA A 141 -32.48 19.51 -3.25
N ASP A 142 -33.28 18.92 -4.14
CA ASP A 142 -33.73 19.56 -5.37
C ASP A 142 -34.35 20.91 -5.01
N THR A 143 -33.70 21.99 -5.42
CA THR A 143 -34.30 23.32 -5.39
C THR A 143 -35.25 23.40 -6.58
N ILE A 144 -36.55 23.28 -6.28
CA ILE A 144 -37.67 23.53 -7.18
C ILE A 144 -37.73 25.02 -7.55
#